data_AF-A0A066Z1K1-F1
#
_entry.id   AF-A0A066Z1K1-F1
#
_cell.length_a   1.000
_cell.length_b   1.000
_cell.length_c   1.000
_cell.angle_alpha   90.00
_cell.angle_beta   90.00
_cell.angle_gamma   90.00
#
_symmetry.space_group_name_H-M   'P 1'
#
loop_
_entity.id
_entity.type
_entity.pdbx_description
1 polymer ?
#
loop_
_entity_poly.entity_id
_entity_poly.type
_entity_poly.pdbx_seq_one_letter_code
_entity_poly.pdbx_strand_id
1 'polypeptide(L)'
;MLPGLVTDLDRRGTWLTAAMALRTLAVSRVPHPAGGTAEGSLNHRALAGLLAAASESPAGRDLPARQRIGSLTDHPRQPLGRPALLAQAEQLRGHDELLTLRATLLARAADPAKPEFGDDLARLAEALADRPLLAARLARPLARTVAGTRPLPPDAEAPAAACLRTLAAEGGPVTGLLAAALTARLGARSAWSGDWPAVLAALRAHPDPEVRAAAHETVTVLE
;
A
#
# COMPACT_ATOMS: atom_id res chain seq x y z
N MET A 1 -18.97 -18.37 -15.50
CA MET A 1 -17.51 -18.20 -15.33
C MET A 1 -17.22 -17.36 -14.08
N LEU A 2 -16.10 -17.58 -13.38
CA LEU A 2 -15.78 -16.93 -12.09
C LEU A 2 -15.86 -15.38 -12.11
N PRO A 3 -15.34 -14.65 -13.13
CA PRO A 3 -15.44 -13.19 -13.15
C PRO A 3 -16.89 -12.69 -13.11
N GLY A 4 -17.79 -13.30 -13.89
CA GLY A 4 -19.21 -12.95 -13.90
C GLY A 4 -19.92 -13.19 -12.57
N LEU A 5 -19.47 -14.16 -11.77
CA LEU A 5 -20.01 -14.39 -10.42
C LEU A 5 -19.60 -13.27 -9.44
N VAL A 6 -18.45 -12.64 -9.67
CA VAL A 6 -17.95 -11.53 -8.86
C VAL A 6 -18.54 -10.19 -9.31
N THR A 7 -18.72 -9.96 -10.61
CA THR A 7 -19.21 -8.68 -11.14
C THR A 7 -20.74 -8.55 -11.13
N ASP A 8 -21.49 -9.64 -11.01
CA ASP A 8 -22.95 -9.63 -10.85
C ASP A 8 -23.34 -9.13 -9.44
N LEU A 9 -23.64 -7.83 -9.33
CA LEU A 9 -23.90 -7.17 -8.05
C LEU A 9 -25.19 -7.63 -7.36
N ASP A 10 -26.15 -8.20 -8.10
CA ASP A 10 -27.40 -8.73 -7.56
C ASP A 10 -27.21 -10.10 -6.89
N ARG A 11 -26.15 -10.83 -7.27
CA ARG A 11 -25.81 -12.13 -6.70
C ARG A 11 -25.13 -12.00 -5.33
N ARG A 12 -25.84 -12.36 -4.26
CA ARG A 12 -25.36 -12.26 -2.87
C ARG A 12 -24.58 -13.47 -2.34
N GLY A 13 -24.91 -14.69 -2.78
CA GLY A 13 -24.50 -15.93 -2.08
C GLY A 13 -23.16 -16.56 -2.47
N THR A 14 -22.54 -16.19 -3.60
CA THR A 14 -21.37 -16.92 -4.14
C THR A 14 -20.22 -16.04 -4.62
N TRP A 15 -20.40 -14.72 -4.63
CA TRP A 15 -19.38 -13.79 -5.11
C TRP A 15 -18.09 -13.86 -4.28
N LEU A 16 -18.20 -14.06 -2.96
CA LEU A 16 -17.04 -14.11 -2.07
C LEU A 16 -16.19 -15.35 -2.35
N THR A 17 -16.82 -16.52 -2.50
CA THR A 17 -16.13 -17.76 -2.89
C THR A 17 -15.47 -17.63 -4.27
N ALA A 18 -16.15 -16.99 -5.22
CA ALA A 18 -15.57 -16.72 -6.53
C ALA A 18 -14.37 -15.75 -6.46
N ALA A 19 -14.45 -14.69 -5.65
CA ALA A 19 -13.34 -13.76 -5.43
C ALA A 19 -12.13 -14.44 -4.76
N MET A 20 -12.37 -15.31 -3.78
CA MET A 20 -11.32 -16.13 -3.17
C MET A 20 -10.66 -17.06 -4.19
N ALA A 21 -11.44 -17.76 -5.02
CA ALA A 21 -10.89 -18.61 -6.08
C ALA A 21 -10.03 -17.82 -7.08
N LEU A 22 -10.48 -16.62 -7.49
CA LEU A 22 -9.72 -15.74 -8.37
C LEU A 22 -8.44 -15.21 -7.72
N ARG A 23 -8.44 -14.96 -6.41
CA ARG A 23 -7.22 -14.61 -5.65
C ARG A 23 -6.23 -15.76 -5.64
N THR A 24 -6.70 -16.96 -5.33
CA THR A 24 -5.86 -18.16 -5.32
C THR A 24 -5.24 -18.39 -6.71
N LEU A 25 -6.04 -18.28 -7.78
CA LEU A 25 -5.54 -18.42 -9.15
C LEU A 25 -4.50 -17.35 -9.51
N ALA A 26 -4.73 -16.11 -9.10
CA ALA A 26 -3.85 -14.97 -9.39
C ALA A 26 -2.42 -15.17 -8.88
N VAL A 27 -2.25 -15.84 -7.74
CA VAL A 27 -0.93 -16.11 -7.13
C VAL A 27 -0.46 -17.56 -7.31
N SER A 28 -1.23 -18.39 -8.02
CA SER A 28 -0.87 -19.78 -8.31
C SER A 28 0.10 -19.91 -9.49
N ARG A 29 0.52 -21.14 -9.79
CA ARG A 29 1.30 -21.48 -11.00
C ARG A 29 0.43 -21.80 -12.22
N VAL A 30 -0.90 -21.59 -12.13
CA VAL A 30 -1.80 -21.81 -13.27
C VAL A 30 -1.44 -20.82 -14.38
N PRO A 31 -1.33 -21.26 -15.65
CA PRO A 31 -0.97 -20.37 -16.75
C PRO A 31 -2.07 -19.34 -17.06
N HIS A 32 -1.66 -18.25 -17.71
CA HIS A 32 -2.58 -17.28 -18.32
C HIS A 32 -3.46 -17.98 -19.38
N PRO A 33 -4.75 -17.63 -19.52
CA PRO A 33 -5.45 -16.52 -18.85
C PRO A 33 -6.09 -16.87 -17.51
N ALA A 34 -5.97 -18.13 -17.05
CA ALA A 34 -6.64 -18.58 -15.84
C ALA A 34 -5.95 -18.08 -14.56
N GLY A 35 -4.62 -18.15 -14.50
CA GLY A 35 -3.82 -17.61 -13.41
C GLY A 35 -3.17 -16.26 -13.71
N GLY A 36 -2.47 -15.71 -12.71
CA GLY A 36 -1.79 -14.43 -12.80
C GLY A 36 -2.70 -13.19 -12.76
N THR A 37 -2.08 -12.01 -12.84
CA THR A 37 -2.75 -10.69 -12.81
C THR A 37 -2.46 -9.84 -14.04
N ALA A 38 -1.78 -10.40 -15.05
CA ALA A 38 -1.57 -9.71 -16.32
C ALA A 38 -2.91 -9.40 -17.01
N GLU A 39 -2.89 -8.41 -17.90
CA GLU A 39 -4.06 -8.04 -18.69
C GLU A 39 -4.71 -9.28 -19.36
N GLY A 40 -6.03 -9.33 -19.32
CA GLY A 40 -6.82 -10.46 -19.83
C GLY A 40 -6.92 -11.67 -18.89
N SER A 41 -6.17 -11.73 -17.77
CA SER A 41 -6.35 -12.80 -16.78
C SER A 41 -7.75 -12.76 -16.15
N LEU A 42 -8.19 -13.88 -15.55
CA LEU A 42 -9.49 -13.91 -14.86
C LEU A 42 -9.56 -12.91 -13.69
N ASN A 43 -8.46 -12.69 -12.98
CA ASN A 43 -8.39 -11.71 -11.89
C ASN A 43 -8.49 -10.28 -12.44
N HIS A 44 -7.70 -9.96 -13.47
CA HIS A 44 -7.72 -8.64 -14.13
C HIS A 44 -9.12 -8.30 -14.67
N ARG A 45 -9.75 -9.24 -15.38
CA ARG A 45 -11.10 -9.05 -15.94
C ARG A 45 -12.17 -8.86 -14.86
N ALA A 46 -12.08 -9.59 -13.74
CA ALA A 46 -13.00 -9.41 -12.63
C ALA A 46 -12.84 -8.04 -11.97
N LEU A 47 -11.61 -7.57 -11.77
CA LEU A 47 -11.35 -6.23 -11.23
C LEU A 47 -11.84 -5.14 -12.20
N ALA A 48 -11.56 -5.27 -13.50
CA ALA A 48 -12.04 -4.32 -14.52
C ALA A 48 -13.56 -4.20 -14.54
N GLY A 49 -14.28 -5.33 -14.48
CA GLY A 49 -15.74 -5.31 -14.43
C GLY A 49 -16.31 -4.70 -13.15
N LEU A 50 -15.66 -4.92 -12.01
CA LEU A 50 -16.07 -4.28 -10.75
C LEU A 50 -15.80 -2.77 -10.75
N LEU A 51 -14.70 -2.32 -11.35
CA LEU A 51 -14.38 -0.89 -11.48
C LEU A 51 -15.39 -0.18 -12.37
N ALA A 52 -15.77 -0.77 -13.50
CA ALA A 52 -16.83 -0.24 -14.35
C ALA A 52 -18.17 -0.12 -13.59
N ALA A 53 -18.57 -1.17 -12.86
CA ALA A 53 -19.80 -1.16 -12.09
C ALA A 53 -19.80 -0.19 -10.89
N ALA A 54 -18.61 0.10 -10.33
CA ALA A 54 -18.47 1.07 -9.25
C ALA A 54 -18.72 2.51 -9.75
N SER A 55 -18.24 2.86 -10.95
CA SER A 55 -18.44 4.17 -11.56
C SER A 55 -19.90 4.48 -11.92
N GLU A 56 -20.72 3.45 -12.15
CA GLU A 56 -22.13 3.57 -12.53
C GLU A 56 -23.10 3.62 -11.34
N SER A 57 -22.63 3.37 -10.11
CA SER A 57 -23.51 3.24 -8.94
C SER A 57 -24.04 4.60 -8.45
N PRO A 58 -25.37 4.77 -8.26
CA PRO A 58 -25.94 6.02 -7.76
C PRO A 58 -25.53 6.28 -6.30
N ALA A 59 -25.39 7.55 -5.95
CA ALA A 59 -25.04 7.99 -4.60
C ALA A 59 -26.06 7.47 -3.56
N GLY A 60 -25.59 6.85 -2.48
CA GLY A 60 -26.41 6.57 -1.29
C GLY A 60 -26.61 5.11 -0.87
N ARG A 61 -25.92 4.13 -1.47
CA ARG A 61 -25.88 2.74 -0.94
C ARG A 61 -24.45 2.30 -0.63
N ASP A 62 -24.32 1.36 0.31
CA ASP A 62 -23.11 0.54 0.49
C ASP A 62 -22.72 -0.01 -0.88
N LEU A 63 -21.59 0.44 -1.42
CA LEU A 63 -21.17 0.16 -2.79
C LEU A 63 -20.73 -1.32 -2.87
N PRO A 64 -21.58 -2.25 -3.37
CA PRO A 64 -21.26 -3.67 -3.34
C PRO A 64 -20.03 -3.94 -4.20
N ALA A 65 -19.85 -3.17 -5.29
CA ALA A 65 -18.64 -3.18 -6.09
C ALA A 65 -17.39 -2.88 -5.26
N ARG A 66 -17.41 -1.83 -4.42
CA ARG A 66 -16.27 -1.46 -3.55
C ARG A 66 -15.91 -2.57 -2.56
N GLN A 67 -16.91 -3.19 -1.93
CA GLN A 67 -16.69 -4.32 -1.02
C GLN A 67 -16.03 -5.51 -1.74
N ARG A 68 -16.51 -5.81 -2.95
CA ARG A 68 -16.00 -6.90 -3.78
C ARG A 68 -14.59 -6.61 -4.28
N ILE A 69 -14.28 -5.37 -4.65
CA ILE A 69 -12.91 -4.93 -5.01
C ILE A 69 -11.97 -5.16 -3.82
N GLY A 70 -12.35 -4.73 -2.62
CA GLY A 70 -11.56 -4.98 -1.41
C GLY A 70 -11.32 -6.47 -1.16
N SER A 71 -12.34 -7.31 -1.38
CA SER A 71 -12.24 -8.76 -1.19
C SER A 71 -11.40 -9.46 -2.27
N LEU A 72 -11.40 -8.95 -3.51
CA LEU A 72 -10.64 -9.49 -4.66
C LEU A 72 -9.16 -9.08 -4.63
N THR A 73 -8.83 -7.96 -3.98
CA THR A 73 -7.48 -7.40 -3.89
C THR A 73 -6.74 -7.82 -2.61
N ASP A 74 -7.37 -8.62 -1.75
CA ASP A 74 -6.79 -9.07 -0.50
C ASP A 74 -5.78 -10.21 -0.69
N HIS A 75 -4.60 -9.96 -1.25
CA HIS A 75 -3.60 -11.02 -1.44
C HIS A 75 -2.73 -11.24 -0.20
N PRO A 76 -2.17 -12.44 0.03
CA PRO A 76 -1.11 -12.59 1.02
C PRO A 76 0.01 -11.58 0.74
N ARG A 77 0.75 -11.18 1.77
CA ARG A 77 1.91 -10.31 1.56
C ARG A 77 3.03 -11.05 0.80
N GLN A 78 4.15 -10.37 0.67
CA GLN A 78 5.40 -10.88 0.10
C GLN A 78 5.78 -12.31 0.58
N PRO A 79 6.45 -13.11 -0.28
CA PRO A 79 6.77 -12.81 -1.67
C PRO A 79 5.59 -13.09 -2.63
N LEU A 80 4.71 -14.03 -2.26
CA LEU A 80 3.75 -14.65 -3.17
C LEU A 80 2.74 -13.65 -3.77
N GLY A 81 2.20 -12.74 -2.95
CA GLY A 81 1.19 -11.79 -3.44
C GLY A 81 1.74 -10.49 -4.00
N ARG A 82 3.07 -10.23 -3.93
CA ARG A 82 3.64 -8.95 -4.39
C ARG A 82 3.28 -8.61 -5.85
N PRO A 83 3.43 -9.52 -6.83
CA PRO A 83 3.07 -9.21 -8.22
C PRO A 83 1.59 -8.85 -8.37
N ALA A 84 0.72 -9.54 -7.64
CA ALA A 84 -0.72 -9.29 -7.69
C ALA A 84 -1.09 -7.94 -7.06
N LEU A 85 -0.50 -7.60 -5.90
CA LEU A 85 -0.71 -6.31 -5.24
C LEU A 85 -0.30 -5.13 -6.13
N LEU A 86 0.86 -5.23 -6.79
CA LEU A 86 1.35 -4.17 -7.68
C LEU A 86 0.49 -4.03 -8.94
N ALA A 87 0.17 -5.15 -9.60
CA ALA A 87 -0.67 -5.13 -10.80
C ALA A 87 -2.06 -4.54 -10.52
N GLN A 88 -2.66 -4.92 -9.38
CA GLN A 88 -3.95 -4.38 -8.98
C GLN A 88 -3.86 -2.92 -8.55
N ALA A 89 -2.80 -2.50 -7.85
CA ALA A 89 -2.58 -1.09 -7.51
C ALA A 89 -2.46 -0.21 -8.78
N GLU A 90 -1.88 -0.74 -9.85
CA GLU A 90 -1.83 -0.06 -11.14
C GLU A 90 -3.21 0.00 -11.81
N GLN A 91 -3.97 -1.10 -11.77
CA GLN A 91 -5.34 -1.12 -12.30
C GLN A 91 -6.29 -0.16 -11.55
N LEU A 92 -5.99 0.18 -10.30
CA LEU A 92 -6.73 1.18 -9.51
C LEU A 92 -6.31 2.64 -9.82
N ARG A 93 -5.33 2.87 -10.70
CA ARG A 93 -4.91 4.23 -11.08
C ARG A 93 -6.05 4.95 -11.79
N GLY A 94 -6.29 6.22 -11.40
CA GLY A 94 -7.39 7.04 -11.94
C GLY A 94 -8.74 6.86 -11.23
N HIS A 95 -8.84 5.96 -10.26
CA HIS A 95 -10.03 5.77 -9.42
C HIS A 95 -9.88 6.45 -8.06
N ASP A 96 -10.13 7.76 -8.01
CA ASP A 96 -9.92 8.61 -6.83
C ASP A 96 -10.65 8.11 -5.57
N GLU A 97 -11.84 7.53 -5.74
CA GLU A 97 -12.62 6.95 -4.66
C GLU A 97 -11.96 5.71 -4.02
N LEU A 98 -11.05 5.06 -4.74
CA LEU A 98 -10.28 3.87 -4.32
C LEU A 98 -8.83 4.19 -3.94
N LEU A 99 -8.45 5.46 -3.89
CA LEU A 99 -7.07 5.89 -3.62
C LEU A 99 -6.52 5.32 -2.29
N THR A 100 -7.34 5.28 -1.24
CA THR A 100 -6.95 4.64 0.04
C THR A 100 -6.63 3.15 -0.11
N LEU A 101 -7.41 2.43 -0.92
CA LEU A 101 -7.15 1.02 -1.20
C LEU A 101 -5.85 0.88 -2.01
N ARG A 102 -5.66 1.68 -3.07
CA ARG A 102 -4.43 1.69 -3.86
C ARG A 102 -3.19 1.90 -3.00
N ALA A 103 -3.18 2.91 -2.13
CA ALA A 103 -2.09 3.17 -1.19
C ALA A 103 -1.84 1.99 -0.24
N THR A 104 -2.92 1.34 0.23
CA THR A 104 -2.81 0.14 1.08
C THR A 104 -2.19 -1.05 0.34
N LEU A 105 -2.53 -1.28 -0.94
CA LEU A 105 -1.93 -2.34 -1.75
C LEU A 105 -0.43 -2.09 -1.97
N LEU A 106 -0.05 -0.85 -2.29
CA LEU A 106 1.36 -0.44 -2.43
C LEU A 106 2.13 -0.63 -1.13
N ALA A 107 1.57 -0.21 0.02
CA ALA A 107 2.18 -0.42 1.33
C ALA A 107 2.31 -1.91 1.71
N ARG A 108 1.38 -2.77 1.28
CA ARG A 108 1.48 -4.24 1.47
C ARG A 108 2.52 -4.88 0.56
N ALA A 109 2.80 -4.26 -0.59
CA ALA A 109 3.82 -4.71 -1.54
C ALA A 109 5.23 -4.26 -1.14
N ALA A 110 5.36 -3.13 -0.45
CA ALA A 110 6.63 -2.63 0.06
C ALA A 110 7.22 -3.55 1.15
N ASP A 111 8.53 -3.77 1.09
CA ASP A 111 9.28 -4.51 2.10
C ASP A 111 10.60 -3.79 2.40
N PRO A 112 10.81 -3.25 3.61
CA PRO A 112 12.03 -2.53 3.97
C PRO A 112 13.30 -3.37 3.91
N ALA A 113 13.18 -4.71 3.87
CA ALA A 113 14.32 -5.62 3.73
C ALA A 113 14.71 -5.90 2.27
N LYS A 114 14.07 -5.25 1.30
CA LYS A 114 14.27 -5.52 -0.13
C LYS A 114 14.94 -4.34 -0.86
N PRO A 115 15.77 -4.62 -1.88
CA PRO A 115 16.39 -3.57 -2.70
C PRO A 115 15.39 -2.62 -3.36
N GLU A 116 14.19 -3.11 -3.69
CA GLU A 116 13.13 -2.35 -4.34
C GLU A 116 12.39 -1.39 -3.38
N PHE A 117 12.78 -1.33 -2.10
CA PHE A 117 12.06 -0.54 -1.10
C PHE A 117 11.96 0.95 -1.47
N GLY A 118 13.02 1.55 -2.01
CA GLY A 118 13.00 2.93 -2.49
C GLY A 118 11.94 3.15 -3.59
N ASP A 119 11.88 2.27 -4.58
CA ASP A 119 10.88 2.33 -5.65
C ASP A 119 9.46 2.14 -5.12
N ASP A 120 9.29 1.25 -4.14
CA ASP A 120 7.99 0.99 -3.52
C ASP A 120 7.49 2.22 -2.72
N LEU A 121 8.40 2.96 -2.08
CA LEU A 121 8.09 4.23 -1.44
C LEU A 121 7.74 5.32 -2.44
N ALA A 122 8.48 5.42 -3.56
CA ALA A 122 8.19 6.37 -4.62
C ALA A 122 6.79 6.13 -5.23
N ARG A 123 6.42 4.87 -5.50
CA ARG A 123 5.06 4.50 -5.95
C ARG A 123 3.99 4.89 -4.93
N LEU A 124 4.26 4.67 -3.64
CA LEU A 124 3.32 5.02 -2.58
C LEU A 124 3.14 6.54 -2.45
N ALA A 125 4.23 7.31 -2.55
CA ALA A 125 4.20 8.77 -2.54
C ALA A 125 3.46 9.31 -3.77
N GLU A 126 3.73 8.79 -4.97
CA GLU A 126 3.01 9.14 -6.21
C GLU A 126 1.50 8.87 -6.06
N ALA A 127 1.12 7.75 -5.43
CA ALA A 127 -0.30 7.43 -5.23
C ALA A 127 -1.03 8.39 -4.29
N LEU A 128 -0.31 9.12 -3.45
CA LEU A 128 -0.83 10.13 -2.52
C LEU A 128 -0.50 11.56 -2.96
N ALA A 129 0.09 11.73 -4.14
CA ALA A 129 0.44 13.04 -4.69
C ALA A 129 -0.81 13.95 -4.70
N ASP A 130 -0.60 15.24 -4.42
CA ASP A 130 -1.66 16.26 -4.36
C ASP A 130 -2.80 15.97 -3.35
N ARG A 131 -2.55 15.08 -2.38
CA ARG A 131 -3.52 14.73 -1.31
C ARG A 131 -2.87 14.79 0.08
N PRO A 132 -2.28 15.92 0.50
CA PRO A 132 -1.53 16.02 1.77
C PRO A 132 -2.37 15.66 3.01
N LEU A 133 -3.65 16.06 3.06
CA LEU A 133 -4.54 15.68 4.16
C LEU A 133 -4.79 14.17 4.23
N LEU A 134 -4.91 13.51 3.07
CA LEU A 134 -5.07 12.06 3.02
C LEU A 134 -3.77 11.36 3.41
N ALA A 135 -2.63 11.87 2.95
CA ALA A 135 -1.31 11.37 3.36
C ALA A 135 -1.12 11.47 4.87
N ALA A 136 -1.46 12.60 5.50
CA ALA A 136 -1.43 12.76 6.96
C ALA A 136 -2.27 11.70 7.69
N ARG A 137 -3.51 11.47 7.24
CA ARG A 137 -4.42 10.47 7.82
C ARG A 137 -3.92 9.03 7.65
N LEU A 138 -3.28 8.73 6.53
CA LEU A 138 -2.85 7.38 6.18
C LEU A 138 -1.41 7.06 6.60
N ALA A 139 -0.57 8.05 6.90
CA ALA A 139 0.86 7.85 7.16
C ALA A 139 1.12 6.78 8.24
N ARG A 140 0.47 6.88 9.41
CA ARG A 140 0.62 5.90 10.50
C ARG A 140 0.07 4.50 10.14
N PRO A 141 -1.17 4.34 9.60
CA PRO A 141 -1.65 3.04 9.11
C PRO A 141 -0.75 2.39 8.04
N LEU A 142 -0.26 3.18 7.08
CA LEU A 142 0.63 2.70 6.02
C LEU A 142 1.99 2.33 6.59
N ALA A 143 2.58 3.12 7.49
CA ALA A 143 3.84 2.79 8.15
C ALA A 143 3.76 1.50 8.96
N ARG A 144 2.66 1.26 9.69
CA ARG A 144 2.41 -0.04 10.35
C ARG A 144 2.30 -1.18 9.33
N THR A 145 1.70 -0.92 8.18
CA THR A 145 1.61 -1.89 7.10
C THR A 145 3.00 -2.23 6.58
N VAL A 146 3.78 -1.25 6.13
CA VAL A 146 5.12 -1.44 5.57
C VAL A 146 6.09 -2.08 6.56
N ALA A 147 6.18 -1.56 7.79
CA ALA A 147 7.11 -2.07 8.79
C ALA A 147 6.75 -3.47 9.31
N GLY A 148 5.50 -3.90 9.11
CA GLY A 148 5.02 -5.21 9.56
C GLY A 148 5.17 -5.45 11.06
N THR A 149 5.25 -6.73 11.44
CA THR A 149 5.36 -7.19 12.83
C THR A 149 6.74 -7.75 13.19
N ARG A 150 7.60 -8.05 12.21
CA ARG A 150 8.93 -8.67 12.42
C ARG A 150 10.04 -7.61 12.48
N PRO A 151 11.07 -7.78 13.32
CA PRO A 151 12.23 -6.89 13.33
C PRO A 151 12.85 -6.80 11.94
N LEU A 152 13.42 -5.64 11.62
CA LEU A 152 14.17 -5.47 10.38
C LEU A 152 15.49 -6.26 10.50
N PRO A 153 15.92 -7.01 9.47
CA PRO A 153 17.24 -7.63 9.47
C PRO A 153 18.35 -6.57 9.63
N PRO A 154 19.41 -6.81 10.42
CA PRO A 154 20.47 -5.82 10.66
C PRO A 154 21.12 -5.27 9.37
N ASP A 155 21.27 -6.11 8.35
CA ASP A 155 21.80 -5.75 7.02
C ASP A 155 20.86 -4.86 6.20
N ALA A 156 19.57 -4.84 6.54
CA ALA A 156 18.57 -3.98 5.89
C ALA A 156 18.36 -2.63 6.59
N GLU A 157 18.88 -2.42 7.80
CA GLU A 157 18.66 -1.17 8.56
C GLU A 157 19.20 0.07 7.83
N ALA A 158 20.48 0.04 7.45
CA ALA A 158 21.11 1.18 6.79
C ALA A 158 20.51 1.47 5.39
N PRO A 159 20.28 0.48 4.51
CA PRO A 159 19.56 0.70 3.24
C PRO A 159 18.15 1.29 3.43
N ALA A 160 17.37 0.78 4.39
CA ALA A 160 16.02 1.28 4.65
C ALA A 160 16.04 2.73 5.17
N ALA A 161 16.95 3.04 6.10
CA ALA A 161 17.13 4.40 6.61
C ALA A 161 17.56 5.38 5.50
N ALA A 162 18.45 4.94 4.59
CA ALA A 162 18.85 5.73 3.43
C ALA A 162 17.67 6.03 2.50
N CYS A 163 16.80 5.04 2.23
CA CYS A 163 15.59 5.25 1.42
C CYS A 163 14.67 6.31 2.03
N LEU A 164 14.44 6.27 3.35
CA LEU A 164 13.61 7.28 4.02
C LEU A 164 14.26 8.66 4.06
N ARG A 165 15.59 8.73 4.15
CA ARG A 165 16.33 10.00 4.05
C ARG A 165 16.15 10.64 2.68
N THR A 166 16.26 9.85 1.61
CA THR A 166 16.01 10.30 0.24
C THR A 166 14.56 10.79 0.09
N LEU A 167 13.59 10.01 0.56
CA LEU A 167 12.17 10.39 0.51
C LEU A 167 11.89 11.70 1.26
N ALA A 168 12.49 11.88 2.45
CA ALA A 168 12.37 13.11 3.22
C ALA A 168 13.04 14.33 2.54
N ALA A 169 14.11 14.11 1.78
CA ALA A 169 14.84 15.16 1.08
C ALA A 169 14.06 15.75 -0.12
N GLU A 170 13.02 15.06 -0.61
CA GLU A 170 12.13 15.60 -1.66
C GLU A 170 11.35 16.85 -1.20
N GLY A 171 11.25 17.08 0.12
CA GLY A 171 10.76 18.34 0.69
C GLY A 171 9.23 18.53 0.70
N GLY A 172 8.48 17.63 0.08
CA GLY A 172 7.02 17.68 0.02
C GLY A 172 6.32 17.19 1.30
N PRO A 173 5.11 17.68 1.62
CA PRO A 173 4.38 17.24 2.81
C PRO A 173 4.02 15.74 2.76
N VAL A 174 3.65 15.21 1.59
CA VAL A 174 3.27 13.80 1.44
C VAL A 174 4.46 12.88 1.75
N THR A 175 5.61 13.15 1.14
CA THR A 175 6.82 12.33 1.26
C THR A 175 7.42 12.47 2.66
N GLY A 176 7.43 13.70 3.21
CA GLY A 176 7.87 13.97 4.58
C GLY A 176 6.98 13.30 5.65
N LEU A 177 5.65 13.33 5.53
CA LEU A 177 4.74 12.69 6.48
C LEU A 177 4.84 11.16 6.45
N LEU A 178 4.97 10.58 5.26
CA LEU A 178 5.24 9.14 5.10
C LEU A 178 6.58 8.76 5.73
N ALA A 179 7.65 9.51 5.42
CA ALA A 179 8.98 9.30 5.97
C ALA A 179 8.99 9.42 7.50
N ALA A 180 8.31 10.42 8.07
CA ALA A 180 8.20 10.59 9.52
C ALA A 180 7.54 9.38 10.20
N ALA A 181 6.38 8.93 9.69
CA ALA A 181 5.69 7.78 10.26
C ALA A 181 6.48 6.47 10.12
N LEU A 182 7.17 6.28 8.99
CA LEU A 182 8.02 5.12 8.74
C LEU A 182 9.27 5.12 9.62
N THR A 183 9.96 6.26 9.75
CA THR A 183 11.12 6.42 10.64
C THR A 183 10.74 6.15 12.08
N ALA A 184 9.62 6.69 12.56
CA ALA A 184 9.12 6.43 13.91
C ALA A 184 8.90 4.93 14.14
N ARG A 185 8.32 4.24 13.16
CA ARG A 185 8.01 2.81 13.29
C ARG A 185 9.23 1.92 13.16
N LEU A 186 10.08 2.13 12.15
CA LEU A 186 11.27 1.31 11.90
C LEU A 186 12.37 1.62 12.91
N GLY A 187 12.59 2.89 13.25
CA GLY A 187 13.52 3.32 14.28
C GLY A 187 13.18 2.69 15.64
N ALA A 188 11.93 2.73 16.08
CA ALA A 188 11.52 2.07 17.32
C ALA A 188 11.76 0.54 17.29
N ARG A 189 11.56 -0.12 16.14
CA ARG A 189 11.81 -1.57 16.00
C ARG A 189 13.29 -1.94 16.03
N SER A 190 14.14 -1.03 15.61
CA SER A 190 15.60 -1.13 15.66
C SER A 190 16.18 -0.54 16.95
N ALA A 191 15.35 -0.23 17.95
CA ALA A 191 15.79 0.44 19.18
C ALA A 191 16.63 1.72 18.92
N TRP A 192 16.30 2.44 17.83
CA TRP A 192 17.00 3.64 17.38
C TRP A 192 18.49 3.45 17.08
N SER A 193 18.91 2.24 16.69
CA SER A 193 20.26 1.94 16.22
C SER A 193 20.62 2.65 14.91
N GLY A 194 21.92 2.65 14.59
CA GLY A 194 22.42 3.03 13.26
C GLY A 194 22.00 4.43 12.82
N ASP A 195 21.43 4.50 11.61
CA ASP A 195 21.14 5.75 10.91
C ASP A 195 19.79 6.39 11.28
N TRP A 196 18.93 5.70 12.04
CA TRP A 196 17.59 6.18 12.38
C TRP A 196 17.56 7.53 13.11
N PRO A 197 18.45 7.82 14.07
CA PRO A 197 18.52 9.13 14.71
C PRO A 197 18.81 10.27 13.72
N ALA A 198 19.69 10.03 12.73
CA ALA A 198 20.02 11.01 11.71
C ALA A 198 18.85 11.29 10.76
N VAL A 199 18.09 10.24 10.38
CA VAL A 199 16.86 10.42 9.59
C VAL A 199 15.82 11.24 10.36
N LEU A 200 15.62 10.95 11.65
CA LEU A 200 14.69 11.71 12.48
C LEU A 200 15.13 13.17 12.67
N ALA A 201 16.43 13.42 12.84
CA ALA A 201 16.97 14.77 12.92
C ALA A 201 16.69 15.57 11.63
N ALA A 202 16.88 14.96 10.45
CA ALA A 202 16.55 15.58 9.17
C ALA A 202 15.06 15.92 9.05
N LEU A 203 14.17 15.03 9.50
CA LEU A 203 12.73 15.25 9.50
C LEU A 203 12.28 16.36 10.46
N ARG A 204 12.93 16.50 11.63
CA ARG A 204 12.68 17.61 12.55
C ARG A 204 13.15 18.96 11.99
N ALA A 205 14.09 18.94 11.05
CA ALA A 205 14.56 20.13 10.32
C ALA A 205 13.86 20.32 8.95
N HIS A 206 12.84 19.52 8.63
CA HIS A 206 12.17 19.56 7.32
C HIS A 206 11.55 20.95 7.04
N PRO A 207 11.53 21.43 5.78
CA PRO A 207 10.98 22.75 5.43
C PRO A 207 9.47 22.89 5.76
N ASP A 208 8.72 21.82 5.58
CA ASP A 208 7.28 21.79 5.90
C ASP A 208 7.00 21.70 7.42
N PRO A 209 6.19 22.60 8.00
CA PRO A 209 5.90 22.63 9.44
C PRO A 209 5.13 21.41 9.95
N GLU A 210 4.23 20.83 9.15
CA GLU A 210 3.44 19.67 9.55
C GLU A 210 4.32 18.42 9.64
N VAL A 211 5.30 18.30 8.73
CA VAL A 211 6.31 17.24 8.79
C VAL A 211 7.17 17.37 10.04
N ARG A 212 7.63 18.58 10.38
CA ARG A 212 8.39 18.81 11.62
C ARG A 212 7.56 18.44 12.84
N ALA A 213 6.30 18.89 12.90
CA ALA A 213 5.40 18.58 14.00
C ALA A 213 5.24 17.06 14.17
N ALA A 214 4.94 16.33 13.09
CA ALA A 214 4.86 14.87 13.11
C ALA A 214 6.17 14.19 13.55
N ALA A 215 7.33 14.71 13.14
CA ALA A 215 8.62 14.19 13.57
C ALA A 215 8.91 14.46 15.07
N HIS A 216 8.42 15.57 15.62
CA HIS A 216 8.56 15.91 17.04
C HIS A 216 7.65 15.08 17.95
N GLU A 217 6.56 14.51 17.45
CA GLU A 217 5.74 13.54 18.20
C GLU A 217 6.49 12.23 18.49
N THR A 218 7.58 11.96 17.77
CA THR A 218 8.36 10.74 17.93
C THR A 218 9.38 10.90 19.05
N VAL A 219 9.24 10.06 20.09
CA VAL A 219 10.15 9.99 21.24
C VAL A 219 11.14 8.84 21.03
N THR A 220 12.44 9.10 21.25
CA THR A 220 13.52 8.14 21.03
C THR A 220 14.10 7.56 22.31
N VAL A 221 13.61 8.01 23.47
CA VAL A 221 14.06 7.53 24.78
C VAL A 221 13.26 6.28 25.15
N LEU A 222 13.97 5.21 25.49
CA LEU A 222 13.39 4.02 26.12
C LEU A 222 13.00 4.41 27.55
N GLU A 223 11.71 4.27 27.91
CA GLU A 223 11.35 4.01 29.31
C GLU A 223 11.72 2.56 29.66
#